data_AF-A0A9E4KE04-F1
#
_entry.id   AF-A0A9E4KE04-F1
#
_cell.length_a   1.000
_cell.length_b   1.000
_cell.length_c   1.000
_cell.angle_alpha   90.00
_cell.angle_beta   90.00
_cell.angle_gamma   90.00
#
_symmetry.space_group_name_H-M   'P 1'
#
loop_
_entity.id
_entity.type
_entity.pdbx_description
1 polymer ?
#
loop_
_entity_poly.entity_id
_entity_poly.type
_entity_poly.pdbx_seq_one_letter_code
_entity_poly.pdbx_strand_id
1 'polypeptide(L)'
;MSEQQQGDNRSSDMDEDFDQAIEAEVEVLESGSGQSKTARLPIILAGLALLAVIASLVFGYRYWVEMKSSLEQMNRDLAEANQQQSQFAERLMQSQQAFAKQQQQIAEQQQALVEQAERVKQAKEAAKKQDTQLYRSLAEIQTKLGGREGQWRVAEAEYLIRVANHRVSLMGDVSTALEALKSADERLSASGDPVWSGVREQLAREITQLKAVPIVDQAGISAELTALADQVERLPLHDEGIALIANEKPAAGDEPVASEGLALEQIVDDLWQGFKSMMVIRHHDRPVSAMLPPEQRYFLIQNLRLKLENAKAALMGQDASLY
;
A
#
# COMPACT_ATOMS: atom_id res chain seq x y z
N MET A 1 55.49 -59.24 0.11
CA MET A 1 55.06 -59.98 -1.08
C MET A 1 54.81 -58.92 -2.14
N SER A 2 55.88 -58.52 -2.85
CA SER A 2 56.36 -59.08 -4.14
C SER A 2 55.49 -58.56 -5.29
N GLU A 3 55.95 -58.02 -6.42
CA GLU A 3 57.24 -57.75 -7.08
C GLU A 3 56.87 -56.72 -8.19
N GLN A 4 57.63 -55.63 -8.45
CA GLN A 4 58.65 -55.53 -9.50
C GLN A 4 58.24 -56.17 -10.85
N GLN A 5 58.01 -55.41 -11.94
CA GLN A 5 58.94 -54.69 -12.83
C GLN A 5 59.03 -55.40 -14.19
N GLN A 6 59.29 -54.60 -15.24
CA GLN A 6 59.83 -54.98 -16.56
C GLN A 6 58.87 -55.77 -17.46
N GLY A 7 58.95 -55.68 -18.79
CA GLY A 7 59.86 -55.05 -19.74
C GLY A 7 59.24 -55.34 -21.11
N ASP A 8 59.23 -54.38 -22.01
CA ASP A 8 60.19 -54.27 -23.10
C ASP A 8 59.56 -54.67 -24.45
N ASN A 9 60.02 -53.91 -25.41
CA ASN A 9 59.70 -53.75 -26.80
C ASN A 9 60.18 -54.96 -27.63
N ARG A 10 59.38 -55.42 -28.60
CA ARG A 10 59.73 -55.42 -30.04
C ARG A 10 58.86 -56.35 -30.91
N SER A 11 58.35 -55.72 -31.97
CA SER A 11 58.32 -56.12 -33.39
C SER A 11 57.45 -57.27 -33.90
N SER A 12 56.74 -56.89 -34.97
CA SER A 12 56.47 -57.59 -36.23
C SER A 12 55.25 -58.49 -36.36
N ASP A 13 54.34 -57.96 -37.18
CA ASP A 13 53.73 -58.60 -38.36
C ASP A 13 52.75 -59.74 -38.17
N MET A 14 51.48 -59.38 -38.40
CA MET A 14 50.52 -60.01 -39.31
C MET A 14 49.25 -59.15 -39.22
N ASP A 15 49.00 -58.23 -40.15
CA ASP A 15 48.41 -58.42 -41.49
C ASP A 15 46.98 -58.99 -41.49
N GLU A 16 46.15 -58.34 -42.31
CA GLU A 16 44.77 -58.66 -42.73
C GLU A 16 43.68 -58.35 -41.67
N ASP A 17 42.62 -57.56 -41.92
CA ASP A 17 41.92 -57.30 -43.17
C ASP A 17 41.01 -56.07 -42.96
N PHE A 18 41.24 -54.99 -43.69
CA PHE A 18 40.37 -53.80 -43.73
C PHE A 18 40.37 -53.29 -45.18
N ASP A 19 39.58 -53.93 -46.03
CA ASP A 19 39.29 -53.43 -47.36
C ASP A 19 37.90 -53.89 -47.84
N GLN A 20 36.96 -52.94 -47.91
CA GLN A 20 35.89 -52.94 -48.92
C GLN A 20 35.16 -51.59 -48.94
N ALA A 21 35.67 -50.70 -49.77
CA ALA A 21 34.94 -49.76 -50.64
C ALA A 21 35.76 -48.47 -50.78
N ILE A 22 36.64 -48.40 -51.78
CA ILE A 22 36.50 -47.55 -52.98
C ILE A 22 37.60 -48.03 -53.95
N GLU A 23 37.23 -48.94 -54.85
CA GLU A 23 38.03 -49.33 -56.00
C GLU A 23 37.23 -49.03 -57.26
N ALA A 24 37.67 -48.02 -58.01
CA ALA A 24 37.46 -47.88 -59.45
C ALA A 24 38.47 -46.87 -59.99
N GLU A 25 39.69 -47.39 -60.20
CA GLU A 25 40.43 -47.30 -61.47
C GLU A 25 41.01 -45.94 -61.90
N VAL A 26 42.33 -45.81 -61.72
CA VAL A 26 43.23 -44.85 -62.39
C VAL A 26 44.13 -45.65 -63.33
N GLU A 27 44.42 -45.06 -64.51
CA GLU A 27 45.07 -45.60 -65.71
C GLU A 27 44.14 -46.46 -66.59
N VAL A 28 43.88 -46.15 -67.85
CA VAL A 28 44.79 -45.72 -68.93
C VAL A 28 44.05 -44.73 -69.86
N LEU A 29 44.77 -43.80 -70.48
CA LEU A 29 44.74 -43.50 -71.93
C LEU A 29 45.64 -42.30 -72.24
N GLU A 30 46.88 -42.63 -72.58
CA GLU A 30 47.80 -41.78 -73.33
C GLU A 30 47.24 -41.56 -74.76
N SER A 31 47.35 -40.31 -75.25
CA SER A 31 47.42 -39.88 -76.65
C SER A 31 46.37 -40.37 -77.69
N GLY A 32 45.63 -39.41 -78.26
CA GLY A 32 44.82 -39.64 -79.47
C GLY A 32 44.10 -38.39 -79.96
N SER A 33 44.76 -37.63 -80.82
CA SER A 33 44.32 -36.41 -81.50
C SER A 33 42.86 -36.38 -82.00
N GLY A 34 42.16 -35.26 -81.83
CA GLY A 34 40.85 -35.08 -82.46
C GLY A 34 40.15 -33.76 -82.16
N GLN A 35 40.73 -32.67 -82.62
CA GLN A 35 40.22 -31.30 -82.60
C GLN A 35 38.70 -31.19 -82.86
N SER A 36 37.91 -30.71 -81.88
CA SER A 36 36.66 -29.99 -82.18
C SER A 36 36.25 -28.98 -81.10
N LYS A 37 36.08 -27.75 -81.59
CA LYS A 37 35.44 -26.52 -81.07
C LYS A 37 34.63 -26.64 -79.75
N THR A 38 35.28 -26.57 -78.59
CA THR A 38 34.66 -26.28 -77.28
C THR A 38 35.55 -25.42 -76.36
N ALA A 39 36.28 -24.45 -76.92
CA ALA A 39 37.24 -23.61 -76.17
C ALA A 39 36.62 -22.58 -75.18
N ARG A 40 35.33 -22.67 -74.84
CA ARG A 40 34.66 -21.74 -73.89
C ARG A 40 34.20 -22.40 -72.58
N LEU A 41 34.09 -23.74 -72.53
CA LEU A 41 33.66 -24.47 -71.33
C LEU A 41 34.63 -24.38 -70.14
N PRO A 42 35.96 -24.50 -70.28
CA PRO A 42 36.86 -24.41 -69.13
C PRO A 42 36.93 -23.00 -68.55
N ILE A 43 36.74 -21.95 -69.38
CA ILE A 43 36.73 -20.55 -68.94
C ILE A 43 35.44 -20.22 -68.18
N ILE A 44 34.30 -20.75 -68.62
CA ILE A 44 33.01 -20.59 -67.90
C ILE A 44 33.06 -21.34 -66.55
N LEU A 45 33.62 -22.55 -66.52
CA LEU A 45 33.82 -23.32 -65.28
C LEU A 45 34.78 -22.61 -64.32
N ALA A 46 35.89 -22.06 -64.81
CA ALA A 46 36.82 -21.28 -63.98
C ALA A 46 36.18 -19.99 -63.44
N GLY A 47 35.37 -19.30 -64.25
CA GLY A 47 34.60 -18.13 -63.82
C GLY A 47 33.56 -18.46 -62.74
N LEU A 48 32.87 -19.59 -62.87
CA LEU A 48 31.93 -20.10 -61.86
C LEU A 48 32.63 -20.49 -60.56
N ALA A 49 33.78 -21.17 -60.64
CA ALA A 49 34.56 -21.51 -59.45
C ALA A 49 35.03 -20.26 -58.70
N LEU A 50 35.48 -19.23 -59.42
CA LEU A 50 35.91 -17.97 -58.83
C LEU A 50 34.74 -17.22 -58.18
N LEU A 51 33.56 -17.21 -58.81
CA LEU A 51 32.33 -16.65 -58.21
C LEU A 51 31.89 -17.42 -56.96
N ALA A 52 32.03 -18.75 -56.93
CA ALA A 52 31.71 -19.56 -55.76
C ALA A 52 32.64 -19.27 -54.56
N VAL A 53 33.93 -19.01 -54.84
CA VAL A 53 34.89 -18.59 -53.80
C VAL A 53 34.56 -17.19 -53.28
N ILE A 54 34.26 -16.23 -54.16
CA ILE A 54 33.86 -14.87 -53.74
C ILE A 54 32.55 -14.93 -52.94
N ALA A 55 31.56 -15.71 -53.39
CA ALA A 55 30.31 -15.88 -52.68
C ALA A 55 30.53 -16.48 -51.28
N SER A 56 31.40 -17.48 -51.15
CA SER A 56 31.77 -18.08 -49.86
C SER A 56 32.47 -17.07 -48.93
N LEU A 57 33.35 -16.23 -49.47
CA LEU A 57 34.03 -15.18 -48.71
C LEU A 57 33.08 -14.09 -48.23
N VAL A 58 32.14 -13.64 -49.08
CA VAL A 58 31.12 -12.64 -48.72
C VAL A 58 30.15 -13.20 -47.70
N PHE A 59 29.72 -14.45 -47.86
CA PHE A 59 28.82 -15.12 -46.92
C PHE A 59 29.51 -15.37 -45.57
N GLY A 60 30.77 -15.81 -45.57
CA GLY A 60 31.58 -15.97 -44.37
C GLY A 60 31.83 -14.64 -43.63
N TYR A 61 32.11 -13.56 -44.36
CA TYR A 61 32.27 -12.23 -43.77
C TYR A 61 30.96 -11.71 -43.15
N ARG A 62 29.83 -11.88 -43.85
CA ARG A 62 28.50 -11.53 -43.34
C ARG A 62 28.16 -12.29 -42.05
N TYR A 63 28.36 -13.61 -42.06
CA TYR A 63 28.15 -14.46 -40.90
C TYR A 63 29.04 -14.06 -39.72
N TRP A 64 30.32 -13.74 -39.97
CA TRP A 64 31.24 -13.29 -38.94
C TRP A 64 30.85 -11.94 -38.32
N VAL A 65 30.39 -10.98 -39.13
CA VAL A 65 29.90 -9.68 -38.64
C VAL A 65 28.63 -9.86 -37.79
N GLU A 66 27.71 -10.71 -38.22
CA GLU A 66 26.48 -11.01 -37.48
C GLU A 66 26.78 -11.71 -36.14
N MET A 67 27.69 -12.68 -36.15
CA MET A 67 28.19 -13.34 -34.94
C MET A 67 28.82 -12.36 -33.96
N LYS A 68 29.65 -11.43 -34.45
CA LYS A 68 30.29 -10.40 -33.59
C LYS A 68 29.25 -9.47 -32.97
N SER A 69 28.25 -9.05 -33.74
CA SER A 69 27.16 -8.21 -33.22
C SER A 69 26.30 -8.92 -32.18
N SER A 70 26.05 -10.22 -32.34
CA SER A 70 25.32 -11.05 -31.36
C SER A 70 26.08 -11.19 -30.04
N LEU A 71 27.40 -11.39 -30.09
CA LEU A 71 28.27 -11.43 -28.90
C LEU A 71 28.28 -10.09 -28.15
N GLU A 72 28.28 -8.96 -28.86
CA GLU A 72 28.22 -7.63 -28.24
C GLU A 72 26.84 -7.30 -27.64
N GLN A 73 25.75 -7.84 -28.19
CA GLN A 73 24.42 -7.72 -27.60
C GLN A 73 24.30 -8.58 -26.35
N MET A 74 24.75 -9.84 -26.41
CA MET A 74 24.73 -10.76 -25.27
C MET A 74 25.56 -10.24 -24.09
N ASN A 75 26.73 -9.64 -24.34
CA ASN A 75 27.53 -8.98 -23.30
C ASN A 75 26.82 -7.77 -22.69
N ARG A 76 26.04 -7.00 -23.48
CA ARG A 76 25.24 -5.89 -22.98
C ARG A 76 24.07 -6.38 -22.13
N ASP A 77 23.34 -7.38 -22.59
CA ASP A 77 22.24 -7.98 -21.84
C ASP A 77 22.72 -8.59 -20.51
N LEU A 78 23.88 -9.25 -20.51
CA LEU A 78 24.52 -9.76 -19.29
C LEU A 78 24.95 -8.62 -18.35
N ALA A 79 25.48 -7.52 -18.89
CA ALA A 79 25.86 -6.36 -18.09
C ALA A 79 24.62 -5.67 -17.48
N GLU A 80 23.54 -5.52 -18.25
CA GLU A 80 22.27 -4.96 -17.78
C GLU A 80 21.60 -5.87 -16.74
N ALA A 81 21.57 -7.19 -16.97
CA ALA A 81 21.05 -8.15 -16.01
C ALA A 81 21.84 -8.14 -14.69
N ASN A 82 23.17 -8.08 -14.77
CA ASN A 82 24.03 -7.98 -13.59
C ASN A 82 23.82 -6.64 -12.84
N GLN A 83 23.60 -5.54 -13.58
CA GLN A 83 23.28 -4.25 -12.98
C GLN A 83 21.92 -4.25 -12.30
N GLN A 84 20.89 -4.85 -12.91
CA GLN A 84 19.57 -5.02 -12.31
C GLN A 84 19.63 -5.90 -11.06
N GLN A 85 20.39 -7.01 -11.09
CA GLN A 85 20.60 -7.87 -9.94
C GLN A 85 21.29 -7.13 -8.78
N SER A 86 22.28 -6.30 -9.09
CA SER A 86 22.98 -5.48 -8.08
C SER A 86 22.06 -4.45 -7.45
N GLN A 87 21.25 -3.76 -8.25
CA GLN A 87 20.26 -2.79 -7.75
C GLN A 87 19.19 -3.47 -6.88
N PHE A 88 18.76 -4.68 -7.26
CA PHE A 88 17.81 -5.45 -6.46
C PHE A 88 18.41 -5.86 -5.11
N ALA A 89 19.66 -6.33 -5.10
CA ALA A 89 20.38 -6.67 -3.88
C ALA A 89 20.54 -5.44 -2.96
N GLU A 90 20.85 -4.27 -3.53
CA GLU A 90 20.97 -3.02 -2.77
C GLU A 90 19.63 -2.59 -2.16
N ARG A 91 18.53 -2.63 -2.93
CA ARG A 91 17.18 -2.35 -2.43
C ARG A 91 16.78 -3.32 -1.32
N LEU A 92 17.11 -4.60 -1.46
CA LEU A 92 16.82 -5.61 -0.44
C LEU A 92 17.61 -5.33 0.85
N MET A 93 18.87 -4.92 0.73
CA MET A 93 19.69 -4.54 1.88
C MET A 93 19.14 -3.28 2.58
N GLN A 94 18.75 -2.26 1.81
CA GLN A 94 18.11 -1.05 2.35
C GLN A 94 16.78 -1.36 3.04
N SER A 95 15.96 -2.23 2.45
CA SER A 95 14.70 -2.68 3.05
C SER A 95 14.93 -3.44 4.35
N GLN A 96 15.92 -4.34 4.41
CA GLN A 96 16.26 -5.05 5.65
C GLN A 96 16.76 -4.09 6.74
N GLN A 97 17.59 -3.11 6.39
CA GLN A 97 18.04 -2.10 7.34
C GLN A 97 16.89 -1.21 7.84
N ALA A 98 15.97 -0.81 6.97
CA ALA A 98 14.79 -0.06 7.35
C ALA A 98 13.90 -0.88 8.30
N PHE A 99 13.70 -2.16 8.00
CA PHE A 99 12.93 -3.07 8.85
C PHE A 99 13.60 -3.28 10.21
N ALA A 100 14.92 -3.46 10.26
CA ALA A 100 15.67 -3.59 11.51
C ALA A 100 15.56 -2.32 12.37
N LYS A 101 15.66 -1.13 11.77
CA LYS A 101 15.44 0.15 12.47
C LYS A 101 14.02 0.27 13.00
N GLN A 102 13.02 -0.09 12.19
CA GLN A 102 11.62 -0.07 12.61
C GLN A 102 11.36 -1.06 13.76
N GLN A 103 11.91 -2.27 13.69
CA GLN A 103 11.83 -3.27 14.74
C GLN A 103 12.43 -2.75 16.06
N GLN A 104 13.58 -2.07 15.98
CA GLN A 104 14.22 -1.46 17.14
C GLN A 104 13.37 -0.34 17.73
N GLN A 105 12.82 0.56 16.90
CA GLN A 105 11.92 1.63 17.36
C GLN A 105 10.67 1.08 18.03
N ILE A 106 10.07 0.01 17.50
CA ILE A 106 8.92 -0.66 18.10
C ILE A 106 9.31 -1.27 19.46
N ALA A 107 10.49 -1.89 19.57
CA ALA A 107 10.98 -2.44 20.83
C ALA A 107 11.20 -1.33 21.89
N GLU A 108 11.80 -0.21 21.49
CA GLU A 108 11.99 0.97 22.36
C GLU A 108 10.65 1.57 22.82
N GLN A 109 9.68 1.70 21.90
CA GLN A 109 8.33 2.16 22.25
C GLN A 109 7.61 1.20 23.20
N GLN A 110 7.68 -0.11 22.97
CA GLN A 110 7.10 -1.09 23.88
C GLN A 110 7.72 -1.01 25.27
N GLN A 111 9.04 -0.85 25.36
CA GLN A 111 9.70 -0.73 26.64
C GLN A 111 9.31 0.56 27.38
N ALA A 112 9.19 1.68 26.67
CA ALA A 112 8.68 2.93 27.22
C ALA A 112 7.23 2.81 27.72
N LEU A 113 6.37 2.11 26.96
CA LEU A 113 4.97 1.85 27.36
C LEU A 113 4.89 0.96 28.61
N VAL A 114 5.72 -0.07 28.72
CA VAL A 114 5.80 -0.92 29.91
C VAL A 114 6.25 -0.11 31.11
N GLU A 115 7.29 0.72 30.96
CA GLU A 115 7.77 1.59 32.04
C GLU A 115 6.69 2.59 32.47
N GLN A 116 5.96 3.19 31.52
CA GLN A 116 4.86 4.09 31.81
C GLN A 116 3.71 3.36 32.53
N ALA A 117 3.34 2.16 32.08
CA ALA A 117 2.31 1.35 32.73
C ALA A 117 2.71 1.00 34.17
N GLU A 118 3.99 0.72 34.41
CA GLU A 118 4.51 0.42 35.74
C GLU A 118 4.51 1.66 36.65
N ARG A 119 4.90 2.83 36.13
CA ARG A 119 4.76 4.12 36.84
C ARG A 119 3.30 4.43 37.19
N VAL A 120 2.36 4.21 36.27
CA VAL A 120 0.93 4.39 36.51
C VAL A 120 0.42 3.42 37.58
N LYS A 121 0.86 2.15 37.54
CA LYS A 121 0.52 1.16 38.56
C LYS A 121 1.04 1.57 39.94
N GLN A 122 2.29 2.02 40.03
CA GLN A 122 2.88 2.52 41.27
C GLN A 122 2.14 3.76 41.79
N ALA A 123 1.81 4.71 40.92
CA ALA A 123 1.02 5.89 41.28
C ALA A 123 -0.38 5.50 41.80
N LYS A 124 -1.04 4.53 41.16
CA LYS A 124 -2.33 4.00 41.60
C LYS A 124 -2.23 3.29 42.96
N GLU A 125 -1.19 2.52 43.19
CA GLU A 125 -0.93 1.88 44.49
C GLU A 125 -0.63 2.90 45.58
N ALA A 126 0.15 3.94 45.27
CA ALA A 126 0.44 5.04 46.18
C ALA A 126 -0.86 5.82 46.54
N ALA A 127 -1.67 6.14 45.54
CA ALA A 127 -2.98 6.77 45.73
C ALA A 127 -3.89 5.89 46.60
N LYS A 128 -3.98 4.59 46.32
CA LYS A 128 -4.78 3.65 47.13
C LYS A 128 -4.29 3.58 48.58
N LYS A 129 -2.97 3.61 48.81
CA LYS A 129 -2.40 3.67 50.17
C LYS A 129 -2.77 4.97 50.86
N GLN A 130 -2.68 6.10 50.17
CA GLN A 130 -3.07 7.41 50.68
C GLN A 130 -4.57 7.45 51.01
N ASP A 131 -5.43 6.94 50.13
CA ASP A 131 -6.87 6.80 50.38
C ASP A 131 -7.12 5.92 51.61
N THR A 132 -6.44 4.77 51.72
CA THR A 132 -6.61 3.89 52.88
C THR A 132 -6.17 4.57 54.18
N GLN A 133 -5.11 5.38 54.15
CA GLN A 133 -4.67 6.18 55.29
C GLN A 133 -5.67 7.30 55.63
N LEU A 134 -6.23 7.96 54.61
CA LEU A 134 -7.32 8.94 54.76
C LEU A 134 -8.56 8.27 55.36
N TYR A 135 -8.99 7.12 54.86
CA TYR A 135 -10.12 6.36 55.43
C TYR A 135 -9.87 5.91 56.86
N ARG A 136 -8.64 5.49 57.22
CA ARG A 136 -8.30 5.11 58.60
C ARG A 136 -8.28 6.30 59.54
N SER A 137 -7.64 7.39 59.14
CA SER A 137 -7.64 8.64 59.93
C SER A 137 -9.05 9.21 60.07
N LEU A 138 -9.85 9.12 59.01
CA LEU A 138 -11.25 9.48 59.02
C LEU A 138 -12.08 8.55 59.91
N ALA A 139 -11.89 7.23 59.87
CA ALA A 139 -12.56 6.28 60.74
C ALA A 139 -12.19 6.48 62.23
N GLU A 140 -10.94 6.85 62.50
CA GLU A 140 -10.46 7.22 63.83
C GLU A 140 -11.08 8.56 64.30
N ILE A 141 -11.23 9.53 63.40
CA ILE A 141 -11.98 10.77 63.63
C ILE A 141 -13.46 10.44 63.86
N GLN A 142 -14.06 9.53 63.10
CA GLN A 142 -15.47 9.14 63.15
C GLN A 142 -15.81 8.40 64.44
N THR A 143 -14.89 7.58 64.96
CA THR A 143 -15.02 6.93 66.27
C THR A 143 -14.78 7.89 67.44
N LYS A 144 -13.92 8.91 67.28
CA LYS A 144 -13.69 9.95 68.30
C LYS A 144 -14.73 11.07 68.30
N LEU A 145 -15.46 11.27 67.20
CA LEU A 145 -16.41 12.38 66.99
C LEU A 145 -17.80 11.88 66.62
N GLY A 146 -18.41 11.04 67.47
CA GLY A 146 -19.74 10.43 67.31
C GLY A 146 -20.96 11.37 67.15
N GLY A 147 -20.83 12.50 66.46
CA GLY A 147 -21.88 13.46 66.11
C GLY A 147 -21.72 14.12 64.72
N ARG A 148 -20.93 13.53 63.80
CA ARG A 148 -20.55 14.14 62.49
C ARG A 148 -21.00 13.37 61.24
N GLU A 149 -22.03 12.51 61.30
CA GLU A 149 -22.55 11.85 60.09
C GLU A 149 -22.92 12.86 58.98
N GLY A 150 -23.50 14.00 59.34
CA GLY A 150 -23.79 15.08 58.40
C GLY A 150 -22.54 15.65 57.73
N GLN A 151 -21.42 15.76 58.44
CA GLN A 151 -20.18 16.32 57.88
C GLN A 151 -19.48 15.35 56.93
N TRP A 152 -19.59 14.03 57.19
CA TRP A 152 -19.15 13.02 56.22
C TRP A 152 -19.97 13.10 54.93
N ARG A 153 -21.30 13.21 55.04
CA ARG A 153 -22.18 13.34 53.87
C ARG A 153 -21.87 14.60 53.05
N VAL A 154 -21.50 15.71 53.70
CA VAL A 154 -21.07 16.94 53.02
C VAL A 154 -19.75 16.74 52.28
N ALA A 155 -18.76 16.08 52.89
CA ALA A 155 -17.49 15.78 52.23
C ALA A 155 -17.67 14.87 51.00
N GLU A 156 -18.55 13.87 51.10
CA GLU A 156 -18.90 13.00 49.99
C GLU A 156 -19.59 13.77 48.85
N ALA A 157 -20.48 14.71 49.18
CA ALA A 157 -21.09 15.59 48.18
C ALA A 157 -20.05 16.44 47.45
N GLU A 158 -19.08 17.03 48.17
CA GLU A 158 -17.98 17.80 47.56
C GLU A 158 -17.16 16.95 46.60
N TYR A 159 -16.83 15.71 47.00
CA TYR A 159 -16.13 14.76 46.14
C TYR A 159 -16.92 14.47 44.85
N LEU A 160 -18.22 14.18 44.96
CA LEU A 160 -19.09 13.90 43.81
C LEU A 160 -19.21 15.11 42.86
N ILE A 161 -19.26 16.34 43.39
CA ILE A 161 -19.24 17.56 42.57
C ILE A 161 -17.92 17.69 41.80
N ARG A 162 -16.79 17.39 42.45
CA ARG A 162 -15.47 17.41 41.79
C ARG A 162 -15.38 16.37 40.69
N VAL A 163 -15.91 15.16 40.92
CA VAL A 163 -16.00 14.10 39.91
C VAL A 163 -16.86 14.55 38.73
N ALA A 164 -18.03 15.15 38.99
CA ALA A 164 -18.90 15.66 37.93
C ALA A 164 -18.20 16.72 37.06
N ASN A 165 -17.53 17.69 37.70
CA ASN A 165 -16.81 18.73 36.98
C ASN A 165 -15.66 18.13 36.13
N HIS A 166 -14.93 17.15 36.66
CA HIS A 166 -13.88 16.45 35.93
C HIS A 166 -14.43 15.70 34.71
N ARG A 167 -15.59 15.03 34.85
CA ARG A 167 -16.28 14.33 33.75
C ARG A 167 -16.71 15.28 32.62
N VAL A 168 -17.30 16.43 32.96
CA VAL A 168 -17.71 17.41 31.95
C VAL A 168 -16.51 18.09 31.30
N SER A 169 -15.56 18.60 32.10
CA SER A 169 -14.46 19.44 31.59
C SER A 169 -13.40 18.68 30.82
N LEU A 170 -13.14 17.41 31.15
CA LEU A 170 -12.05 16.63 30.55
C LEU A 170 -12.52 15.52 29.64
N MET A 171 -13.67 14.92 29.93
CA MET A 171 -14.16 13.76 29.16
C MET A 171 -15.37 14.10 28.28
N GLY A 172 -15.97 15.28 28.41
CA GLY A 172 -17.23 15.60 27.74
C GLY A 172 -18.39 14.67 28.13
N ASP A 173 -18.24 13.90 29.21
CA ASP A 173 -19.19 12.87 29.63
C ASP A 173 -20.28 13.48 30.51
N VAL A 174 -21.28 14.03 29.81
CA VAL A 174 -22.45 14.71 30.40
C VAL A 174 -23.31 13.73 31.21
N SER A 175 -23.42 12.46 30.77
CA SER A 175 -24.31 11.47 31.40
C SER A 175 -23.83 11.10 32.79
N THR A 176 -22.56 10.71 32.93
CA THR A 176 -22.03 10.31 34.25
C THR A 176 -21.84 11.51 35.17
N ALA A 177 -21.54 12.69 34.63
CA ALA A 177 -21.51 13.93 35.41
C ALA A 177 -22.87 14.26 36.03
N LEU A 178 -23.95 14.08 35.27
CA LEU A 178 -25.31 14.31 35.74
C LEU A 178 -25.73 13.34 36.85
N GLU A 179 -25.32 12.07 36.77
CA GLU A 179 -25.52 11.09 37.84
C GLU A 179 -24.72 11.45 39.11
N ALA A 180 -23.49 11.92 38.95
CA ALA A 180 -22.65 12.37 40.06
C ALA A 180 -23.24 13.61 40.76
N LEU A 181 -23.74 14.61 40.01
CA LEU A 181 -24.41 15.78 40.59
C LEU A 181 -25.70 15.43 41.33
N LYS A 182 -26.52 14.51 40.78
CA LYS A 182 -27.71 14.01 41.48
C LYS A 182 -27.33 13.32 42.80
N SER A 183 -26.30 12.49 42.75
CA SER A 183 -25.78 11.82 43.95
C SER A 183 -25.27 12.82 44.97
N ALA A 184 -24.62 13.91 44.55
CA ALA A 184 -24.18 14.98 45.45
C ALA A 184 -25.36 15.68 46.14
N ASP A 185 -26.44 16.00 45.41
CA ASP A 185 -27.66 16.57 45.99
C ASP A 185 -28.31 15.64 47.02
N GLU A 186 -28.37 14.34 46.73
CA GLU A 186 -28.87 13.34 47.67
C GLU A 186 -28.05 13.29 48.96
N ARG A 187 -26.71 13.36 48.87
CA ARG A 187 -25.83 13.39 50.05
C ARG A 187 -26.03 14.66 50.88
N LEU A 188 -26.16 15.82 50.23
CA LEU A 188 -26.48 17.07 50.92
C LEU A 188 -27.86 17.04 51.56
N SER A 189 -28.87 16.49 50.87
CA SER A 189 -30.22 16.32 51.43
C SER A 189 -30.21 15.42 52.67
N ALA A 190 -29.48 14.31 52.60
CA ALA A 190 -29.34 13.36 53.70
C ALA A 190 -28.49 13.92 54.86
N SER A 191 -27.75 15.01 54.67
CA SER A 191 -27.00 15.66 55.76
C SER A 191 -27.92 16.28 56.82
N GLY A 192 -29.15 16.67 56.44
CA GLY A 192 -30.16 17.22 57.35
C GLY A 192 -29.90 18.65 57.84
N ASP A 193 -28.87 19.33 57.33
CA ASP A 193 -28.48 20.69 57.75
C ASP A 193 -28.97 21.76 56.75
N PRO A 194 -29.83 22.71 57.17
CA PRO A 194 -30.35 23.79 56.32
C PRO A 194 -29.29 24.73 55.74
N VAL A 195 -28.09 24.79 56.33
CA VAL A 195 -26.98 25.65 55.85
C VAL A 195 -26.62 25.36 54.39
N TRP A 196 -26.85 24.14 53.91
CA TRP A 196 -26.51 23.72 52.54
C TRP A 196 -27.62 23.98 51.51
N SER A 197 -28.74 24.57 51.91
CA SER A 197 -29.87 24.88 51.01
C SER A 197 -29.44 25.71 49.79
N GLY A 198 -28.59 26.73 49.97
CA GLY A 198 -28.07 27.53 48.87
C GLY A 198 -27.21 26.73 47.88
N VAL A 199 -26.43 25.75 48.37
CA VAL A 199 -25.64 24.84 47.52
C VAL A 199 -26.55 23.91 46.75
N ARG A 200 -27.60 23.38 47.39
CA ARG A 200 -28.59 22.51 46.72
C ARG A 200 -29.35 23.24 45.62
N GLU A 201 -29.69 24.51 45.84
CA GLU A 201 -30.32 25.34 44.81
C GLU A 201 -29.39 25.53 43.60
N GLN A 202 -28.10 25.74 43.85
CA GLN A 202 -27.09 25.84 42.80
C GLN A 202 -26.92 24.51 42.04
N LEU A 203 -26.86 23.37 42.76
CA LEU A 203 -26.83 22.05 42.13
C LEU A 203 -28.07 21.78 41.29
N ALA A 204 -29.26 22.17 41.75
CA ALA A 204 -30.49 22.01 40.97
C ALA A 204 -30.44 22.81 39.66
N ARG A 205 -29.87 24.02 39.67
CA ARG A 205 -29.62 24.81 38.45
C ARG A 205 -28.64 24.12 37.52
N GLU A 206 -27.50 23.65 38.04
CA GLU A 206 -26.47 22.96 37.25
C GLU A 206 -26.98 21.65 36.65
N ILE A 207 -27.71 20.84 37.41
CA ILE A 207 -28.37 19.63 36.90
C ILE A 207 -29.34 19.96 35.78
N THR A 208 -30.10 21.06 35.90
CA THR A 208 -31.06 21.48 34.88
C THR A 208 -30.35 21.97 33.61
N GLN A 209 -29.27 22.74 33.76
CA GLN A 209 -28.44 23.19 32.64
C GLN A 209 -27.80 22.00 31.93
N LEU A 210 -27.25 21.05 32.68
CA LEU A 210 -26.60 19.86 32.13
C LEU A 210 -27.59 18.92 31.43
N LYS A 211 -28.84 18.84 31.92
CA LYS A 211 -29.94 18.14 31.23
C LYS A 211 -30.33 18.75 29.89
N ALA A 212 -30.11 20.05 29.71
CA ALA A 212 -30.42 20.73 28.45
C ALA A 212 -29.35 20.49 27.37
N VAL A 213 -28.20 19.91 27.74
CA VAL A 213 -27.14 19.54 26.78
C VAL A 213 -27.58 18.29 26.01
N PRO A 214 -27.58 18.33 24.66
CA PRO A 214 -27.89 17.15 23.86
C PRO A 214 -26.82 16.06 24.07
N ILE A 215 -27.25 14.88 24.50
CA ILE A 215 -26.38 13.71 24.69
C ILE A 215 -26.29 12.97 23.35
N VAL A 216 -25.07 12.86 22.81
CA VAL A 216 -24.80 12.07 21.61
C VAL A 216 -24.52 10.62 22.00
N ASP A 217 -25.24 9.67 21.40
CA ASP A 217 -25.02 8.24 21.61
C ASP A 217 -23.76 7.76 20.86
N GLN A 218 -22.60 8.04 21.44
CA GLN A 218 -21.31 7.61 20.88
C GLN A 218 -21.22 6.09 20.76
N ALA A 219 -21.80 5.35 21.71
CA ALA A 219 -21.79 3.89 21.69
C ALA A 219 -22.58 3.36 20.48
N GLY A 220 -23.80 3.87 20.28
CA GLY A 220 -24.65 3.53 19.13
C GLY A 220 -23.98 3.87 17.79
N ILE A 221 -23.45 5.09 17.63
CA ILE A 221 -22.77 5.51 16.41
C ILE A 221 -21.52 4.64 16.17
N SER A 222 -20.77 4.28 17.21
CA SER A 222 -19.59 3.40 17.07
C SER A 222 -19.96 1.98 16.62
N ALA A 223 -21.11 1.47 17.09
CA ALA A 223 -21.64 0.18 16.69
C ALA A 223 -22.11 0.21 15.23
N GLU A 224 -22.78 1.28 14.82
CA GLU A 224 -23.21 1.51 13.43
C GLU A 224 -22.01 1.63 12.47
N LEU A 225 -20.97 2.40 12.83
CA LEU A 225 -19.74 2.50 12.05
C LEU A 225 -19.02 1.16 11.90
N THR A 226 -19.04 0.33 12.95
CA THR A 226 -18.47 -1.02 12.90
C THR A 226 -19.27 -1.91 11.96
N ALA A 227 -20.60 -1.89 12.07
CA ALA A 227 -21.48 -2.64 11.18
C ALA A 227 -21.37 -2.19 9.72
N LEU A 228 -21.12 -0.91 9.46
CA LEU A 228 -20.87 -0.39 8.13
C LEU A 228 -19.52 -0.84 7.59
N ALA A 229 -18.46 -0.80 8.40
CA ALA A 229 -17.13 -1.28 8.02
C ALA A 229 -17.14 -2.77 7.61
N ASP A 230 -17.88 -3.60 8.34
CA ASP A 230 -18.06 -5.03 8.02
C ASP A 230 -18.86 -5.24 6.72
N GLN A 231 -19.73 -4.31 6.35
CA GLN A 231 -20.51 -4.37 5.11
C GLN A 231 -19.71 -3.92 3.88
N VAL A 232 -18.68 -3.08 4.03
CA VAL A 232 -17.84 -2.60 2.91
C VAL A 232 -17.26 -3.74 2.09
N GLU A 233 -16.89 -4.86 2.71
CA GLU A 233 -16.34 -6.04 2.03
C GLU A 233 -17.35 -6.75 1.10
N ARG A 234 -18.66 -6.51 1.31
CA ARG A 234 -19.76 -7.14 0.57
C ARG A 234 -20.41 -6.20 -0.45
N LEU A 235 -19.95 -4.95 -0.55
CA LEU A 235 -20.53 -3.99 -1.47
C LEU A 235 -20.21 -4.39 -2.93
N PRO A 236 -21.24 -4.60 -3.79
CA PRO A 236 -21.00 -4.86 -5.19
C PRO A 236 -20.49 -3.58 -5.86
N LEU A 237 -19.20 -3.58 -6.22
CA LEU A 237 -18.61 -2.54 -7.05
C LEU A 237 -19.27 -2.61 -8.44
N HIS A 238 -20.21 -1.69 -8.71
CA HIS A 238 -20.76 -1.54 -10.06
C HIS A 238 -19.64 -1.02 -10.97
N ASP A 239 -19.20 -1.85 -11.90
CA ASP A 239 -18.11 -1.61 -12.87
C ASP A 239 -18.55 -0.61 -13.98
N GLU A 240 -19.37 0.38 -13.65
CA GLU A 240 -19.67 1.50 -14.54
C GLU A 240 -18.54 2.52 -14.45
N GLY A 241 -17.43 2.19 -15.11
CA GLY A 241 -16.37 3.12 -15.52
C GLY A 241 -16.20 4.35 -14.63
N ILE A 242 -15.73 4.15 -13.39
CA ILE A 242 -15.23 5.26 -12.58
C ILE A 242 -13.93 5.74 -13.25
N ALA A 243 -14.07 6.65 -14.20
CA ALA A 243 -12.97 7.51 -14.60
C ALA A 243 -12.62 8.33 -13.35
N LEU A 244 -11.52 7.97 -12.69
CA LEU A 244 -10.87 8.85 -11.73
C LEU A 244 -10.63 10.15 -12.50
N ILE A 245 -11.38 11.20 -12.15
CA ILE A 245 -11.22 12.54 -12.70
C ILE A 245 -9.79 12.94 -12.32
N ALA A 246 -8.85 12.74 -13.25
CA ALA A 246 -7.52 13.27 -13.14
C ALA A 246 -7.68 14.79 -13.13
N ASN A 247 -7.22 15.43 -12.06
CA ASN A 247 -7.22 16.89 -11.87
C ASN A 247 -7.04 17.64 -13.19
N GLU A 248 -8.15 18.13 -13.74
CA GLU A 248 -8.11 19.03 -14.88
C GLU A 248 -7.63 20.39 -14.37
N LYS A 249 -6.42 20.74 -14.80
CA LYS A 249 -5.81 22.06 -14.62
C LYS A 249 -6.75 23.11 -15.25
N PRO A 250 -7.00 24.27 -14.61
CA PRO A 250 -8.00 25.21 -15.11
C PRO A 250 -7.61 25.76 -16.49
N ALA A 251 -8.62 25.83 -17.36
CA ALA A 251 -8.57 26.32 -18.71
C ALA A 251 -7.94 27.73 -18.81
N ALA A 252 -6.97 27.87 -19.72
CA ALA A 252 -6.65 29.15 -20.31
C ALA A 252 -7.66 29.37 -21.45
N GLY A 253 -8.49 30.41 -21.30
CA GLY A 253 -9.43 30.82 -22.32
C GLY A 253 -8.70 31.44 -23.51
N ASP A 254 -9.07 30.99 -24.70
CA ASP A 254 -8.84 31.70 -25.95
C ASP A 254 -10.20 32.07 -26.53
N GLU A 255 -10.53 33.36 -26.43
CA GLU A 255 -11.43 34.06 -27.35
C GLU A 255 -10.52 34.96 -28.19
N PRO A 256 -10.60 34.85 -29.52
CA PRO A 256 -11.23 35.92 -30.28
C PRO A 256 -12.17 35.32 -31.36
N VAL A 257 -13.16 36.01 -31.93
CA VAL A 257 -13.06 37.28 -32.65
C VAL A 257 -14.45 37.89 -32.88
N ALA A 258 -14.50 39.23 -32.79
CA ALA A 258 -15.46 40.14 -33.43
C ALA A 258 -15.58 39.85 -34.96
N SER A 259 -16.57 40.28 -35.76
CA SER A 259 -17.80 41.07 -35.67
C SER A 259 -18.42 41.06 -37.08
N GLU A 260 -19.73 41.33 -37.17
CA GLU A 260 -20.43 41.94 -38.32
C GLU A 260 -20.51 41.19 -39.67
N GLY A 261 -21.74 40.77 -39.99
CA GLY A 261 -22.16 40.46 -41.36
C GLY A 261 -23.34 39.49 -41.38
N LEU A 262 -24.58 39.99 -41.43
CA LEU A 262 -25.78 39.16 -41.65
C LEU A 262 -25.76 38.59 -43.06
N ALA A 263 -25.04 37.49 -43.26
CA ALA A 263 -25.10 36.67 -44.46
C ALA A 263 -26.06 35.50 -44.20
N LEU A 264 -27.21 35.49 -44.88
CA LEU A 264 -28.23 34.44 -44.74
C LEU A 264 -27.68 33.03 -45.06
N GLU A 265 -26.62 32.94 -45.86
CA GLU A 265 -25.90 31.70 -46.17
C GLU A 265 -25.16 31.12 -44.95
N GLN A 266 -24.60 31.96 -44.08
CA GLN A 266 -23.91 31.49 -42.86
C GLN A 266 -24.91 30.96 -41.82
N ILE A 267 -26.11 31.53 -41.76
CA ILE A 267 -27.18 31.05 -40.88
C ILE A 267 -27.68 29.66 -41.33
N VAL A 268 -27.78 29.41 -42.63
CA VAL A 268 -28.19 28.10 -43.16
C VAL A 268 -27.11 27.04 -42.92
N ASP A 269 -25.84 27.40 -43.07
CA ASP A 269 -24.73 26.50 -42.75
C ASP A 269 -24.62 26.19 -41.26
N ASP A 270 -24.78 27.19 -40.38
CA ASP A 270 -24.81 26.99 -38.92
C ASP A 270 -26.02 26.13 -38.48
N LEU A 271 -27.18 26.31 -39.12
CA LEU A 271 -28.36 25.48 -38.85
C LEU A 271 -28.18 24.04 -39.37
N TRP A 272 -27.49 23.84 -40.50
CA TRP A 272 -27.19 22.51 -41.03
C TRP A 272 -26.13 21.78 -40.18
N GLN A 273 -25.14 22.52 -39.66
CA GLN A 273 -24.18 22.00 -38.69
C GLN A 273 -24.84 21.68 -37.35
N GLY A 274 -25.75 22.54 -36.87
CA GLY A 274 -26.57 22.32 -35.68
C GLY A 274 -27.46 21.09 -35.81
N PHE A 275 -28.08 20.88 -36.98
CA PHE A 275 -28.90 19.69 -37.25
C PHE A 275 -28.07 18.39 -37.29
N LYS A 276 -26.86 18.42 -37.87
CA LYS A 276 -25.93 17.27 -37.80
C LYS A 276 -25.49 16.96 -36.37
N SER A 277 -25.36 17.97 -35.51
CA SER A 277 -25.04 17.76 -34.09
C SER A 277 -26.18 17.10 -33.30
N MET A 278 -27.41 17.21 -33.78
CA MET A 278 -28.60 16.61 -33.16
C MET A 278 -28.83 15.15 -33.60
N MET A 279 -28.18 14.69 -34.68
CA MET A 279 -28.24 13.29 -35.11
C MET A 279 -27.09 12.50 -34.48
N VAL A 280 -27.29 12.08 -33.22
CA VAL A 280 -26.37 11.18 -32.53
C VAL A 280 -26.48 9.78 -33.15
N ILE A 281 -25.65 9.49 -34.15
CA ILE A 281 -25.38 8.10 -34.53
C ILE A 281 -24.43 7.53 -33.46
N ARG A 282 -25.02 6.96 -32.41
CA ARG A 282 -24.27 6.26 -31.36
C ARG A 282 -23.80 4.92 -31.92
N HIS A 283 -22.64 4.91 -32.57
CA HIS A 283 -21.87 3.67 -32.74
C HIS A 283 -21.39 3.25 -31.35
N HIS A 284 -21.88 2.09 -30.88
CA HIS A 284 -21.36 1.42 -29.70
C HIS A 284 -20.07 0.69 -30.08
N ASP A 285 -18.99 1.44 -30.25
CA ASP A 285 -17.63 0.90 -30.19
C ASP A 285 -16.93 1.58 -29.03
N ARG A 286 -17.24 1.13 -27.80
CA ARG A 286 -16.37 1.43 -26.67
C ARG A 286 -15.12 0.55 -26.83
N PRO A 287 -13.90 1.08 -26.95
CA PRO A 287 -12.73 0.27 -26.71
C PRO A 287 -12.85 -0.29 -25.29
N VAL A 288 -12.64 -1.60 -25.17
CA VAL A 288 -12.76 -2.41 -23.96
C VAL A 288 -12.37 -1.59 -22.73
N SER A 289 -13.35 -1.35 -21.85
CA SER A 289 -13.14 -0.67 -20.57
C SER A 289 -11.97 -1.36 -19.87
N ALA A 290 -10.89 -0.62 -19.63
CA ALA A 290 -9.80 -1.12 -18.80
C ALA A 290 -10.42 -1.44 -17.44
N MET A 291 -10.64 -2.73 -17.19
CA MET A 291 -11.11 -3.25 -15.91
C MET A 291 -10.20 -2.66 -14.83
N LEU A 292 -10.77 -2.13 -13.75
CA LEU A 292 -9.98 -1.87 -12.55
C LEU A 292 -9.20 -3.16 -12.24
N PRO A 293 -7.85 -3.15 -12.35
CA PRO A 293 -7.05 -4.31 -12.04
C PRO A 293 -7.44 -4.80 -10.64
N PRO A 294 -7.53 -6.12 -10.39
CA PRO A 294 -7.98 -6.68 -9.11
C PRO A 294 -7.32 -6.03 -7.88
N GLU A 295 -6.07 -5.61 -8.02
CA GLU A 295 -5.32 -4.92 -6.97
C GLU A 295 -5.89 -3.53 -6.61
N GLN A 296 -6.41 -2.77 -7.57
CA GLN A 296 -6.97 -1.43 -7.32
C GLN A 296 -8.32 -1.48 -6.57
N ARG A 297 -9.09 -2.56 -6.73
CA ARG A 297 -10.34 -2.79 -5.98
C ARG A 297 -10.07 -3.03 -4.49
N TYR A 298 -9.03 -3.81 -4.20
CA TYR A 298 -8.58 -4.07 -2.83
C TYR A 298 -8.20 -2.77 -2.11
N PHE A 299 -7.44 -1.88 -2.77
CA PHE A 299 -7.09 -0.58 -2.19
C PHE A 299 -8.31 0.31 -1.92
N LEU A 300 -9.35 0.28 -2.77
CA LEU A 300 -10.54 1.12 -2.58
C LEU A 300 -11.35 0.68 -1.36
N ILE A 301 -11.58 -0.63 -1.23
CA ILE A 301 -12.23 -1.26 -0.06
C ILE A 301 -11.42 -0.97 1.20
N GLN A 302 -10.10 -1.15 1.14
CA GLN A 302 -9.24 -0.94 2.30
C GLN A 302 -9.16 0.54 2.72
N ASN A 303 -9.16 1.48 1.77
CA ASN A 303 -9.22 2.91 2.08
C ASN A 303 -10.57 3.30 2.71
N LEU A 304 -11.68 2.74 2.24
CA LEU A 304 -12.99 3.02 2.82
C LEU A 304 -13.11 2.45 4.24
N ARG A 305 -12.62 1.22 4.46
CA ARG A 305 -12.50 0.62 5.78
C ARG A 305 -11.65 1.48 6.72
N LEU A 306 -10.47 1.89 6.27
CA LEU A 306 -9.59 2.76 7.04
C LEU A 306 -10.25 4.10 7.39
N LYS A 307 -11.03 4.69 6.47
CA LYS A 307 -11.80 5.91 6.76
C LYS A 307 -12.87 5.69 7.82
N LEU A 308 -13.57 4.55 7.81
CA LEU A 308 -14.57 4.21 8.82
C LEU A 308 -13.93 3.90 10.19
N GLU A 309 -12.78 3.22 10.20
CA GLU A 309 -11.98 2.98 11.40
C GLU A 309 -11.45 4.30 11.98
N ASN A 310 -10.98 5.22 11.14
CA ASN A 310 -10.57 6.56 11.55
C ASN A 310 -11.76 7.39 12.08
N ALA A 311 -12.95 7.28 11.48
CA ALA A 311 -14.16 7.94 11.99
C ALA A 311 -14.56 7.39 13.37
N LYS A 312 -14.43 6.08 13.59
CA LYS A 312 -14.64 5.45 14.90
C LYS A 312 -13.60 5.92 15.91
N ALA A 313 -12.33 5.98 15.52
CA ALA A 313 -11.25 6.50 16.37
C ALA A 313 -11.49 7.97 16.73
N ALA A 314 -11.94 8.80 15.79
CA ALA A 314 -12.30 10.19 16.03
C ALA A 314 -13.53 10.34 16.94
N LEU A 315 -14.50 9.43 16.84
CA LEU A 315 -15.66 9.40 17.74
C LEU A 315 -15.27 9.00 19.18
N MET A 316 -14.37 8.04 19.34
CA MET A 316 -13.91 7.57 20.65
C MET A 316 -12.88 8.52 21.29
N GLY A 317 -12.03 9.12 20.46
CA GLY A 317 -11.00 10.06 20.87
C GLY A 317 -11.49 11.48 20.83
N GLN A 318 -12.47 11.86 21.66
CA GLN A 318 -12.74 13.28 22.00
C GLN A 318 -11.52 13.97 22.69
N ASP A 319 -10.29 13.67 22.29
CA ASP A 319 -9.04 14.30 22.70
C ASP A 319 -8.85 15.63 21.95
N ALA A 320 -9.56 16.66 22.44
CA ALA A 320 -9.16 18.06 22.68
C ALA A 320 -7.90 18.68 22.03
N SER A 321 -7.46 18.31 20.82
CA SER A 321 -6.28 18.94 20.19
C SER A 321 -6.47 19.39 18.74
N LEU A 322 -7.68 19.37 18.18
CA LEU A 322 -7.92 19.89 16.82
C LEU A 322 -9.36 20.41 16.58
N TYR A 323 -9.92 21.11 17.57
CA TYR A 323 -11.02 22.07 17.37
C TYR A 323 -10.75 23.34 18.16
#